data_AF-A0AAF0CQM9-F1
#
_entry.id   AF-A0AAF0CQM9-F1
#
_cell.length_a   1.000
_cell.length_b   1.000
_cell.length_c   1.000
_cell.angle_alpha   90.00
_cell.angle_beta   90.00
_cell.angle_gamma   90.00
#
_symmetry.space_group_name_H-M   'P 1'
#
loop_
_entity.id
_entity.type
_entity.pdbx_description
1 polymer ?
#
loop_
_entity_poly.entity_id
_entity_poly.type
_entity_poly.pdbx_seq_one_letter_code
_entity_poly.pdbx_strand_id
1 'polypeptide(L)'
;MTSSRVTRLRENENPTGPFGVVGWVVALWGPLWWRLQEAWSVDPELMHGWAVPVLAVYLWSQRRRFWSGTESVSVRASRWGRFAMVTGLLGVWLLLPVLEVNPLWPTAQWAAGLFAVGGSIGVLAWSGGGRLVRLGLFPLVFALTALAWPSIVREPLVTALTRWHAEIAAEIVSLAGMPAVVSGNVIEVKSGLIGVEEACSGLRSLQAVWMFALFFGELHLLGLGARVRIVFVALAAAMFGNVVRTIFLTWQIGKGGAVAGMAWHDQAGTAVLLFTFVVIFAYAFWIARRTPDAGPVVGAATTWHWPHVSMGWIAIVIVGWATLEIGVARWFEREHGAGATERWAFRETLPLTWESAVVAPAVIETLLCTSAEELHSTTAGGRRGASLAGIFRWENDAAAVGTLINAHDPSVCMPAIGGTLEGMSPPVMVRIAGRDLVFDVYRFRTREQVQIVFNAVWDATRGESLPGARRGHSMSAERLSRVWRGQRYADRDRIVFVLQADRTAAAAEDWLRSTAAALLTVRETNPGPST
;
A
#
# COMPACT_ATOMS: atom_id res chain seq x y z
N MET A 1 -77.42 16.88 -5.83
CA MET A 1 -76.38 16.44 -6.79
C MET A 1 -75.52 17.63 -7.18
N THR A 2 -74.31 17.73 -6.63
CA THR A 2 -73.11 18.24 -7.33
C THR A 2 -71.92 17.95 -6.43
N SER A 3 -71.16 16.96 -6.88
CA SER A 3 -70.02 16.35 -6.20
C SER A 3 -68.73 17.02 -6.65
N SER A 4 -67.80 17.10 -5.71
CA SER A 4 -66.35 16.95 -5.89
C SER A 4 -65.60 17.91 -6.82
N ARG A 5 -64.78 18.78 -6.21
CA ARG A 5 -63.38 18.96 -6.57
C ARG A 5 -62.58 19.57 -5.42
N VAL A 6 -62.56 18.85 -4.29
CA VAL A 6 -61.43 18.94 -3.37
C VAL A 6 -60.31 18.15 -4.05
N THR A 7 -59.51 18.85 -4.83
CA THR A 7 -58.22 18.37 -5.32
C THR A 7 -57.37 18.02 -4.10
N ARG A 8 -57.42 16.75 -3.72
CA ARG A 8 -56.36 16.08 -2.95
C ARG A 8 -55.08 16.23 -3.75
N LEU A 9 -54.34 17.31 -3.50
CA LEU A 9 -52.89 17.26 -3.58
C LEU A 9 -52.48 16.16 -2.61
N ARG A 10 -52.29 14.94 -3.13
CA ARG A 10 -51.57 13.91 -2.41
C ARG A 10 -50.20 14.51 -2.12
N GLU A 11 -49.99 14.92 -0.88
CA GLU A 11 -48.71 14.79 -0.21
C GLU A 11 -48.28 13.33 -0.36
N ASN A 12 -47.62 13.03 -1.48
CA ASN A 12 -46.76 11.86 -1.58
C ASN A 12 -45.45 12.21 -0.85
N GLU A 13 -45.53 12.53 0.43
CA GLU A 13 -44.37 12.46 1.32
C GLU A 13 -44.13 11.00 1.66
N ASN A 14 -43.69 10.22 0.66
CA ASN A 14 -43.14 8.90 0.94
C ASN A 14 -41.74 9.12 1.52
N PRO A 15 -41.46 8.68 2.78
CA PRO A 15 -40.22 9.01 3.51
C PRO A 15 -38.94 8.37 2.92
N THR A 16 -39.03 7.70 1.77
CA THR A 16 -37.97 6.86 1.18
C THR A 16 -36.93 7.62 0.35
N GLY A 17 -37.13 8.90 0.07
CA GLY A 17 -36.26 9.70 -0.77
C GLY A 17 -34.76 9.69 -0.38
N PRO A 18 -34.37 10.13 0.84
CA PRO A 18 -32.95 10.21 1.25
C PRO A 18 -32.29 8.83 1.35
N PHE A 19 -33.06 7.77 1.63
CA PHE A 19 -32.55 6.41 1.73
C PHE A 19 -32.02 5.88 0.38
N GLY A 20 -32.56 6.38 -0.74
CA GLY A 20 -32.12 5.99 -2.07
C GLY A 20 -30.68 6.41 -2.40
N VAL A 21 -30.36 7.69 -2.20
CA VAL A 21 -29.01 8.22 -2.49
C VAL A 21 -27.97 7.63 -1.54
N VAL A 22 -28.31 7.52 -0.25
CA VAL A 22 -27.45 6.87 0.73
C VAL A 22 -27.20 5.42 0.33
N GLY A 23 -28.24 4.69 -0.07
CA GLY A 23 -28.11 3.31 -0.54
C GLY A 23 -27.17 3.17 -1.74
N TRP A 24 -27.25 4.07 -2.73
CA TRP A 24 -26.33 4.07 -3.88
C TRP A 24 -24.88 4.37 -3.50
N VAL A 25 -24.65 5.36 -2.63
CA VAL A 25 -23.30 5.69 -2.15
C VAL A 25 -22.72 4.51 -1.36
N VAL A 26 -23.52 3.87 -0.50
CA VAL A 26 -23.11 2.66 0.23
C VAL A 26 -22.80 1.51 -0.74
N ALA A 27 -23.59 1.33 -1.80
CA ALA A 27 -23.35 0.30 -2.80
C ALA A 27 -22.08 0.51 -3.66
N LEU A 28 -21.63 1.76 -3.81
CA LEU A 28 -20.39 2.10 -4.50
C LEU A 28 -19.18 1.97 -3.58
N TRP A 29 -19.25 2.59 -2.40
CA TRP A 29 -18.10 2.73 -1.50
C TRP A 29 -17.96 1.60 -0.50
N GLY A 30 -19.06 0.99 -0.05
CA GLY A 30 -19.05 -0.11 0.91
C GLY A 30 -18.25 -1.31 0.42
N PRO A 31 -18.57 -1.90 -0.75
CA PRO A 31 -17.80 -3.01 -1.31
C PRO A 31 -16.35 -2.64 -1.63
N LEU A 32 -16.11 -1.42 -2.11
CA LEU A 32 -14.77 -0.94 -2.40
C LEU A 32 -13.91 -0.85 -1.12
N TRP A 33 -14.42 -0.20 -0.07
CA TRP A 33 -13.72 -0.11 1.22
C TRP A 33 -13.56 -1.48 1.88
N TRP A 34 -14.53 -2.38 1.72
CA TRP A 34 -14.41 -3.76 2.18
C TRP A 34 -13.24 -4.49 1.54
N ARG A 35 -12.98 -4.29 0.23
CA ARG A 35 -11.78 -4.84 -0.42
C ARG A 35 -10.49 -4.11 -0.01
N LEU A 36 -10.55 -2.80 0.21
CA LEU A 36 -9.37 -2.00 0.61
C LEU A 36 -8.94 -2.23 2.06
N GLN A 37 -9.81 -2.77 2.92
CA GLN A 37 -9.47 -3.02 4.33
C GLN A 37 -8.27 -3.96 4.49
N GLU A 38 -8.08 -4.90 3.55
CA GLU A 38 -6.95 -5.83 3.56
C GLU A 38 -5.64 -5.07 3.33
N ALA A 39 -5.62 -4.17 2.35
CA ALA A 39 -4.50 -3.26 2.13
C ALA A 39 -4.20 -2.39 3.36
N TRP A 40 -5.22 -1.84 4.00
CA TRP A 40 -5.05 -1.00 5.21
C TRP A 40 -4.60 -1.78 6.44
N SER A 41 -4.79 -3.09 6.46
CA SER A 41 -4.43 -3.95 7.61
C SER A 41 -3.05 -4.57 7.45
N VAL A 42 -2.64 -4.86 6.21
CA VAL A 42 -1.35 -5.49 5.93
C VAL A 42 -0.24 -4.45 5.74
N ASP A 43 -0.53 -3.29 5.14
CA ASP A 43 0.48 -2.28 4.84
C ASP A 43 0.43 -1.11 5.86
N PRO A 44 1.45 -0.95 6.71
CA PRO A 44 1.57 0.19 7.63
C PRO A 44 1.49 1.57 6.96
N GLU A 45 1.90 1.70 5.67
CA GLU A 45 1.80 2.97 4.94
C GLU A 45 0.34 3.38 4.67
N LEU A 46 -0.57 2.40 4.64
CA LEU A 46 -1.98 2.58 4.26
C LEU A 46 -2.96 2.48 5.43
N MET A 47 -2.46 2.25 6.65
CA MET A 47 -3.30 2.12 7.85
C MET A 47 -4.22 3.32 8.12
N HIS A 48 -3.84 4.53 7.69
CA HIS A 48 -4.71 5.72 7.80
C HIS A 48 -6.01 5.57 6.99
N GLY A 49 -6.05 4.67 6.01
CA GLY A 49 -7.23 4.33 5.22
C GLY A 49 -8.44 3.98 6.08
N TRP A 50 -8.25 3.35 7.25
CA TRP A 50 -9.32 3.05 8.21
C TRP A 50 -10.04 4.30 8.74
N ALA A 51 -9.36 5.43 8.83
CA ALA A 51 -9.96 6.69 9.28
C ALA A 51 -10.81 7.35 8.18
N VAL A 52 -10.46 7.13 6.90
CA VAL A 52 -11.03 7.87 5.76
C VAL A 52 -12.55 7.70 5.64
N PRO A 53 -13.16 6.50 5.75
CA PRO A 53 -14.62 6.34 5.72
C PRO A 53 -15.34 7.20 6.75
N VAL A 54 -14.84 7.21 7.99
CA VAL A 54 -15.43 7.97 9.10
C VAL A 54 -15.29 9.47 8.86
N LEU A 55 -14.10 9.91 8.45
CA LEU A 55 -13.82 11.32 8.17
C LEU A 55 -14.61 11.83 6.96
N ALA A 56 -14.77 11.03 5.90
CA ALA A 56 -15.55 11.38 4.72
C ALA A 56 -17.04 11.56 5.06
N VAL A 57 -17.61 10.65 5.86
CA VAL A 57 -19.00 10.77 6.37
C VAL A 57 -19.14 12.01 7.25
N TYR A 58 -18.15 12.29 8.10
CA TYR A 58 -18.15 13.50 8.92
C TYR A 58 -18.12 14.78 8.07
N LEU A 59 -17.21 14.88 7.09
CA LEU A 59 -17.14 16.01 6.16
C LEU A 59 -18.44 16.19 5.37
N TRP A 60 -19.06 15.08 4.95
CA TRP A 60 -20.38 15.10 4.32
C TRP A 60 -21.45 15.70 5.25
N SER A 61 -21.46 15.30 6.52
CA SER A 61 -22.39 15.83 7.53
C SER A 61 -22.20 17.33 7.78
N GLN A 62 -20.97 17.83 7.70
CA GLN A 62 -20.67 19.26 7.81
C GLN A 62 -21.19 20.02 6.58
N ARG A 63 -20.97 19.47 5.37
CA ARG A 63 -21.45 20.07 4.11
C ARG A 63 -22.98 20.08 4.00
N ARG A 64 -23.66 19.12 4.62
CA ARG A 64 -25.14 19.06 4.70
C ARG A 64 -25.76 20.36 5.23
N ARG A 65 -25.06 21.08 6.10
CA ARG A 65 -25.51 22.38 6.66
C ARG A 65 -25.68 23.46 5.59
N PHE A 66 -25.00 23.33 4.45
CA PHE A 66 -25.03 24.29 3.33
C PHE A 66 -25.99 23.88 2.20
N TRP A 67 -26.77 22.80 2.38
CA TRP A 67 -27.76 22.39 1.38
C TRP A 67 -29.04 23.25 1.39
N SER A 68 -29.25 24.10 2.38
CA SER A 68 -30.32 25.09 2.33
C SER A 68 -29.93 26.27 1.44
N GLY A 69 -30.76 26.57 0.43
CA GLY A 69 -30.66 27.81 -0.33
C GLY A 69 -31.51 27.78 -1.59
N THR A 70 -32.08 28.93 -1.91
CA THR A 70 -33.14 29.16 -2.89
C THR A 70 -32.64 29.14 -4.33
N GLU A 71 -32.93 28.05 -5.04
CA GLU A 71 -33.34 28.10 -6.44
C GLU A 71 -34.15 26.83 -6.69
N SER A 72 -35.44 26.98 -7.00
CA SER A 72 -36.29 25.89 -7.48
C SER A 72 -35.86 25.53 -8.90
N VAL A 73 -34.67 24.95 -9.04
CA VAL A 73 -34.31 24.31 -10.29
C VAL A 73 -35.17 23.06 -10.37
N SER A 74 -36.08 23.02 -11.32
CA SER A 74 -36.70 21.77 -11.72
C SER A 74 -35.59 20.86 -12.20
N VAL A 75 -35.09 19.99 -11.31
CA VAL A 75 -33.99 19.08 -11.63
C VAL A 75 -34.54 18.05 -12.60
N ARG A 76 -34.43 18.35 -13.89
CA ARG A 76 -34.73 17.37 -14.94
C ARG A 76 -33.72 16.26 -14.79
N ALA A 77 -34.19 15.06 -14.43
CA ALA A 77 -33.39 13.87 -14.25
C ALA A 77 -32.33 13.75 -15.37
N SER A 78 -31.06 13.95 -15.01
CA SER A 78 -29.98 13.92 -15.97
C SER A 78 -29.81 12.49 -16.50
N ARG A 79 -30.05 12.29 -17.81
CA ARG A 79 -29.79 10.99 -18.46
C ARG A 79 -28.31 10.60 -18.31
N TRP A 80 -27.43 11.59 -18.40
CA TRP A 80 -26.00 11.46 -18.13
C TRP A 80 -25.70 11.09 -16.68
N GLY A 81 -26.42 11.65 -15.71
CA GLY A 81 -26.29 11.29 -14.30
C GLY A 81 -26.64 9.82 -14.03
N ARG A 82 -27.73 9.32 -14.64
CA ARG A 82 -28.10 7.90 -14.55
C ARG A 82 -27.09 6.98 -15.24
N PHE A 83 -26.60 7.37 -16.42
CA PHE A 83 -25.56 6.61 -17.11
C PHE A 83 -24.29 6.52 -16.26
N ALA A 84 -23.79 7.64 -15.74
CA ALA A 84 -22.62 7.69 -14.87
C ALA A 84 -22.82 6.86 -13.58
N MET A 85 -24.01 6.90 -12.97
CA MET A 85 -24.36 6.08 -11.81
C MET A 85 -24.24 4.58 -12.11
N VAL A 86 -24.85 4.10 -13.21
CA VAL A 86 -24.83 2.68 -13.59
C VAL A 86 -23.43 2.24 -13.99
N THR A 87 -22.74 3.03 -14.82
CA THR A 87 -21.36 2.74 -15.22
C THR A 87 -20.41 2.75 -14.02
N GLY A 88 -20.60 3.66 -13.07
CA GLY A 88 -19.84 3.68 -11.81
C GLY A 88 -20.06 2.41 -10.98
N LEU A 89 -21.31 1.98 -10.80
CA LEU A 89 -21.62 0.76 -10.07
C LEU A 89 -21.01 -0.48 -10.73
N LEU A 90 -21.26 -0.66 -12.03
CA LEU A 90 -20.71 -1.78 -12.79
C LEU A 90 -19.18 -1.76 -12.81
N GLY A 91 -18.58 -0.58 -12.98
CA GLY A 91 -17.12 -0.41 -12.98
C GLY A 91 -16.48 -0.81 -11.65
N VAL A 92 -17.06 -0.39 -10.51
CA VAL A 92 -16.60 -0.84 -9.19
C VAL A 92 -16.73 -2.36 -9.07
N TRP A 93 -17.90 -2.91 -9.41
CA TRP A 93 -18.19 -4.33 -9.22
C TRP A 93 -17.32 -5.25 -10.09
N LEU A 94 -17.01 -4.83 -11.32
CA LEU A 94 -16.08 -5.55 -12.20
C LEU A 94 -14.64 -5.56 -11.67
N LEU A 95 -14.26 -4.57 -10.85
CA LEU A 95 -12.92 -4.46 -10.27
C LEU A 95 -12.78 -5.12 -8.90
N LEU A 96 -13.89 -5.47 -8.22
CA LEU A 96 -13.82 -6.15 -6.91
C LEU A 96 -13.05 -7.47 -6.96
N PRO A 97 -13.21 -8.36 -7.94
CA PRO A 97 -12.40 -9.58 -8.04
C PRO A 97 -10.92 -9.29 -8.30
N VAL A 98 -10.61 -8.21 -9.01
CA VAL A 98 -9.22 -7.80 -9.27
C VAL A 98 -8.56 -7.34 -7.97
N LEU A 99 -9.27 -6.54 -7.18
CA LEU A 99 -8.82 -6.06 -5.86
C LEU A 99 -8.74 -7.17 -4.84
N GLU A 100 -9.62 -8.18 -4.90
CA GLU A 100 -9.55 -9.35 -4.02
C GLU A 100 -8.24 -10.14 -4.19
N VAL A 101 -7.73 -10.25 -5.42
CA VAL A 101 -6.46 -10.96 -5.70
C VAL A 101 -5.25 -10.03 -5.54
N ASN A 102 -5.47 -8.72 -5.66
CA ASN A 102 -4.43 -7.71 -5.71
C ASN A 102 -4.78 -6.48 -4.85
N PRO A 103 -4.93 -6.63 -3.52
CA PRO A 103 -5.43 -5.57 -2.66
C PRO A 103 -4.54 -4.33 -2.68
N LEU A 104 -3.22 -4.49 -2.85
CA LEU A 104 -2.25 -3.38 -2.91
C LEU A 104 -2.01 -2.79 -4.30
N TRP A 105 -2.70 -3.23 -5.36
CA TRP A 105 -2.40 -2.74 -6.71
C TRP A 105 -2.95 -1.33 -6.95
N PRO A 106 -2.13 -0.26 -6.96
CA PRO A 106 -2.65 1.10 -6.95
C PRO A 106 -3.50 1.40 -8.18
N THR A 107 -3.13 0.88 -9.36
CA THR A 107 -3.89 1.07 -10.59
C THR A 107 -5.33 0.57 -10.48
N ALA A 108 -5.53 -0.63 -9.90
CA ALA A 108 -6.86 -1.19 -9.70
C ALA A 108 -7.65 -0.39 -8.64
N GLN A 109 -6.98 0.02 -7.55
CA GLN A 109 -7.59 0.85 -6.51
C GLN A 109 -8.08 2.19 -7.07
N TRP A 110 -7.24 2.88 -7.86
CA TRP A 110 -7.59 4.16 -8.50
C TRP A 110 -8.68 4.00 -9.55
N ALA A 111 -8.63 2.94 -10.37
CA ALA A 111 -9.70 2.68 -11.33
C ALA A 111 -11.06 2.51 -10.61
N ALA A 112 -11.11 1.68 -9.56
CA ALA A 112 -12.33 1.47 -8.79
C ALA A 112 -12.79 2.73 -8.05
N GLY A 113 -11.86 3.48 -7.44
CA GLY A 113 -12.14 4.76 -6.78
C GLY A 113 -12.68 5.81 -7.74
N LEU A 114 -12.14 5.92 -8.95
CA LEU A 114 -12.64 6.84 -9.98
C LEU A 114 -14.04 6.44 -10.47
N PHE A 115 -14.33 5.14 -10.61
CA PHE A 115 -15.70 4.66 -10.87
C PHE A 115 -16.66 4.98 -9.72
N ALA A 116 -16.22 4.81 -8.47
CA ALA A 116 -17.02 5.16 -7.29
C ALA A 116 -17.32 6.66 -7.20
N VAL A 117 -16.33 7.53 -7.47
CA VAL A 117 -16.50 8.98 -7.54
C VAL A 117 -17.41 9.37 -8.70
N GLY A 118 -17.16 8.86 -9.91
CA GLY A 118 -17.97 9.13 -11.09
C GLY A 118 -19.43 8.70 -10.91
N GLY A 119 -19.64 7.51 -10.35
CA GLY A 119 -20.95 7.00 -9.97
C GLY A 119 -21.64 7.89 -8.94
N SER A 120 -20.91 8.32 -7.90
CA SER A 120 -21.41 9.22 -6.86
C SER A 120 -21.79 10.59 -7.44
N ILE A 121 -20.96 11.17 -8.31
CA ILE A 121 -21.28 12.40 -9.05
C ILE A 121 -22.54 12.19 -9.89
N GLY A 122 -22.68 11.03 -10.55
CA GLY A 122 -23.87 10.64 -11.30
C GLY A 122 -25.14 10.63 -10.44
N VAL A 123 -25.07 10.02 -9.26
CA VAL A 123 -26.16 9.98 -8.26
C VAL A 123 -26.54 11.40 -7.83
N LEU A 124 -25.56 12.25 -7.50
CA LEU A 124 -25.80 13.63 -7.07
C LEU A 124 -26.36 14.50 -8.20
N ALA A 125 -25.84 14.36 -9.42
CA ALA A 125 -26.32 15.08 -10.59
C ALA A 125 -27.75 14.66 -10.97
N TRP A 126 -28.08 13.37 -10.84
CA TRP A 126 -29.43 12.86 -11.06
C TRP A 126 -30.41 13.33 -9.99
N SER A 127 -29.98 13.39 -8.73
CA SER A 127 -30.81 13.76 -7.59
C SER A 127 -31.00 15.26 -7.42
N GLY A 128 -30.03 16.06 -7.87
CA GLY A 128 -29.96 17.46 -7.48
C GLY A 128 -29.15 18.39 -8.38
N GLY A 129 -28.72 17.89 -9.53
CA GLY A 129 -27.94 18.68 -10.48
C GLY A 129 -26.59 19.13 -9.94
N GLY A 130 -26.01 20.12 -10.62
CA GLY A 130 -24.63 20.56 -10.38
C GLY A 130 -24.38 21.20 -9.01
N ARG A 131 -25.41 21.71 -8.32
CA ARG A 131 -25.24 22.29 -6.98
C ARG A 131 -24.93 21.22 -5.93
N LEU A 132 -25.65 20.10 -5.93
CA LEU A 132 -25.32 18.97 -5.05
C LEU A 132 -23.94 18.41 -5.36
N VAL A 133 -23.60 18.29 -6.66
CA VAL A 133 -22.27 17.84 -7.08
C VAL A 133 -21.19 18.75 -6.48
N ARG A 134 -21.31 20.08 -6.62
CA ARG A 134 -20.32 21.02 -6.06
C ARG A 134 -20.17 20.90 -4.54
N LEU A 135 -21.27 20.73 -3.82
CA LEU A 135 -21.25 20.61 -2.35
C LEU A 135 -20.73 19.25 -1.87
N GLY A 136 -20.98 18.19 -2.64
CA GLY A 136 -20.55 16.83 -2.33
C GLY A 136 -19.19 16.43 -2.91
N LEU A 137 -18.63 17.20 -3.85
CA LEU A 137 -17.42 16.83 -4.58
C LEU A 137 -16.22 16.66 -3.66
N PHE A 138 -16.06 17.54 -2.68
CA PHE A 138 -14.89 17.48 -1.81
C PHE A 138 -14.88 16.21 -0.93
N PRO A 139 -15.93 15.85 -0.16
CA PRO A 139 -15.96 14.58 0.57
C PRO A 139 -15.72 13.35 -0.33
N LEU A 140 -16.24 13.35 -1.56
CA LEU A 140 -16.03 12.26 -2.53
C LEU A 140 -14.57 12.17 -2.98
N VAL A 141 -13.93 13.30 -3.29
CA VAL A 141 -12.49 13.33 -3.65
C VAL A 141 -11.62 13.00 -2.44
N PHE A 142 -12.01 13.47 -1.25
CA PHE A 142 -11.33 13.14 0.00
C PHE A 142 -11.32 11.62 0.26
N ALA A 143 -12.38 10.90 -0.09
CA ALA A 143 -12.43 9.45 0.05
C ALA A 143 -11.34 8.72 -0.77
N LEU A 144 -10.80 9.34 -1.84
CA LEU A 144 -9.68 8.79 -2.61
C LEU A 144 -8.34 8.81 -1.84
N THR A 145 -8.24 9.53 -0.71
CA THR A 145 -7.05 9.51 0.13
C THR A 145 -6.81 8.16 0.83
N ALA A 146 -7.82 7.28 0.82
CA ALA A 146 -7.70 5.91 1.29
C ALA A 146 -6.97 4.98 0.30
N LEU A 147 -6.70 5.45 -0.92
CA LEU A 147 -6.04 4.66 -1.97
C LEU A 147 -4.52 4.85 -1.90
N ALA A 148 -3.78 3.79 -2.21
CA ALA A 148 -2.33 3.82 -2.36
C ALA A 148 -1.93 4.78 -3.49
N TRP A 149 -0.86 5.55 -3.30
CA TRP A 149 -0.35 6.40 -4.37
C TRP A 149 0.13 5.57 -5.57
N PRO A 150 -0.07 6.05 -6.81
CA PRO A 150 0.46 5.37 -7.99
C PRO A 150 1.99 5.18 -7.87
N SER A 151 2.47 3.97 -8.12
CA SER A 151 3.90 3.62 -7.99
C SER A 151 4.84 4.56 -8.76
N ILE A 152 4.41 5.03 -9.94
CA ILE A 152 5.17 5.96 -10.80
C ILE A 152 5.50 7.27 -10.08
N VAL A 153 4.68 7.69 -9.13
CA VAL A 153 4.91 8.88 -8.31
C VAL A 153 5.57 8.51 -6.99
N ARG A 154 5.04 7.48 -6.32
CA ARG A 154 5.46 7.07 -4.97
C ARG A 154 6.92 6.64 -4.93
N GLU A 155 7.34 5.72 -5.80
CA GLU A 155 8.67 5.11 -5.74
C GLU A 155 9.80 6.13 -5.93
N PRO A 156 9.85 6.94 -7.02
CA PRO A 156 10.90 7.94 -7.16
C PRO A 156 10.88 8.99 -6.04
N LEU A 157 9.70 9.37 -5.56
CA LEU A 157 9.56 10.35 -4.49
C LEU A 157 10.14 9.82 -3.17
N VAL A 158 9.72 8.63 -2.74
CA VAL A 158 10.21 8.02 -1.50
C VAL A 158 11.71 7.77 -1.59
N THR A 159 12.21 7.22 -2.69
CA THR A 159 13.66 7.01 -2.89
C THR A 159 14.44 8.32 -2.82
N ALA A 160 13.97 9.37 -3.50
CA ALA A 160 14.64 10.67 -3.47
C ALA A 160 14.66 11.28 -2.07
N LEU A 161 13.52 11.26 -1.37
CA LEU A 161 13.43 11.79 -0.02
C LEU A 161 14.32 11.01 0.94
N THR A 162 14.23 9.69 0.99
CA THR A 162 15.06 8.87 1.89
C THR A 162 16.55 9.11 1.69
N ARG A 163 17.01 9.21 0.43
CA ARG A 163 18.42 9.52 0.13
C ARG A 163 18.83 10.90 0.66
N TRP A 164 18.03 11.93 0.40
CA TRP A 164 18.30 13.28 0.91
C TRP A 164 18.35 13.32 2.44
N HIS A 165 17.47 12.56 3.11
CA HIS A 165 17.47 12.46 4.57
C HIS A 165 18.75 11.80 5.08
N ALA A 166 19.21 10.73 4.43
CA ALA A 166 20.45 10.04 4.79
C ALA A 166 21.66 10.97 4.68
N GLU A 167 21.77 11.70 3.57
CA GLU A 167 22.86 12.63 3.29
C GLU A 167 22.89 13.77 4.33
N ILE A 168 21.76 14.43 4.58
CA ILE A 168 21.66 15.53 5.56
C ILE A 168 21.99 15.03 6.98
N ALA A 169 21.42 13.91 7.40
CA ALA A 169 21.63 13.38 8.75
C ALA A 169 23.10 12.99 8.97
N ALA A 170 23.72 12.30 8.00
CA ALA A 170 25.12 11.91 8.09
C ALA A 170 26.07 13.11 8.09
N GLU A 171 25.79 14.15 7.30
CA GLU A 171 26.57 15.39 7.30
C GLU A 171 26.52 16.07 8.68
N ILE A 172 25.32 16.24 9.25
CA ILE A 172 25.16 16.87 10.56
C ILE A 172 25.83 16.05 11.67
N VAL A 173 25.67 14.72 11.66
CA VAL A 173 26.32 13.82 12.64
C VAL A 173 27.85 13.88 12.51
N SER A 174 28.37 13.93 11.27
CA SER A 174 29.79 14.07 10.99
C SER A 174 30.34 15.41 11.47
N LEU A 175 29.62 16.51 11.23
CA LEU A 175 29.96 17.83 11.73
C LEU A 175 29.95 17.88 13.27
N ALA A 176 29.11 17.09 13.92
CA ALA A 176 29.08 16.93 15.38
C ALA A 176 30.21 16.06 15.95
N GLY A 177 31.15 15.61 15.12
CA GLY A 177 32.36 14.89 15.54
C GLY A 177 32.25 13.36 15.48
N MET A 178 31.20 12.82 14.87
CA MET A 178 31.01 11.38 14.69
C MET A 178 31.04 11.04 13.19
N PRO A 179 32.14 10.46 12.67
CA PRO A 179 32.22 10.09 11.27
C PRO A 179 31.06 9.18 10.86
N ALA A 180 30.21 9.66 9.97
CA ALA A 180 29.08 8.94 9.43
C ALA A 180 29.18 8.89 7.91
N VAL A 181 29.08 7.69 7.35
CA VAL A 181 29.25 7.45 5.91
C VAL A 181 27.96 6.92 5.33
N VAL A 182 27.46 7.57 4.27
CA VAL A 182 26.23 7.15 3.59
C VAL A 182 26.53 6.16 2.47
N SER A 183 25.83 5.03 2.47
CA SER A 183 25.84 4.01 1.43
C SER A 183 24.39 3.69 1.05
N GLY A 184 23.91 4.32 -0.04
CA GLY A 184 22.48 4.28 -0.40
C GLY A 184 21.62 4.97 0.65
N ASN A 185 20.63 4.26 1.19
CA ASN A 185 19.75 4.66 2.28
C ASN A 185 20.25 4.17 3.64
N VAL A 186 21.51 3.76 3.77
CA VAL A 186 22.10 3.31 5.04
C VAL A 186 23.19 4.28 5.48
N ILE A 187 23.18 4.63 6.76
CA ILE A 187 24.21 5.41 7.43
C ILE A 187 25.07 4.47 8.26
N GLU A 188 26.36 4.44 7.97
CA GLU A 188 27.36 3.68 8.70
C GLU A 188 28.11 4.57 9.69
N VAL A 189 28.19 4.13 10.93
CA VAL A 189 29.03 4.70 11.99
C VAL A 189 29.91 3.60 12.58
N LYS A 190 30.98 3.98 13.30
CA LYS A 190 31.97 3.03 13.84
C LYS A 190 31.37 1.84 14.60
N SER A 191 30.26 2.05 15.30
CA SER A 191 29.62 1.09 16.21
C SER A 191 28.37 0.41 15.62
N GLY A 192 27.97 0.72 14.38
CA GLY A 192 26.77 0.12 13.79
C GLY A 192 26.30 0.75 12.48
N LEU A 193 25.29 0.12 11.90
CA LEU A 193 24.61 0.55 10.67
C LEU A 193 23.19 0.99 11.01
N ILE A 194 22.68 1.99 10.29
CA ILE A 194 21.29 2.45 10.40
C ILE A 194 20.70 2.53 9.01
N GLY A 195 19.67 1.72 8.76
CA GLY A 195 18.79 1.94 7.64
C GLY A 195 17.99 3.23 7.87
N VAL A 196 18.10 4.18 6.96
CA VAL A 196 17.27 5.40 7.00
C VAL A 196 15.82 5.03 6.79
N GLU A 197 15.47 3.99 6.03
CA GLU A 197 14.10 3.50 5.90
C GLU A 197 13.53 3.00 7.24
N GLU A 198 14.36 2.39 8.08
CA GLU A 198 14.01 1.97 9.44
C GLU A 198 13.91 3.20 10.37
N ALA A 199 14.86 4.13 10.30
CA ALA A 199 14.87 5.37 11.07
C ALA A 199 13.85 6.43 10.61
N CYS A 200 13.29 6.29 9.41
CA CYS A 200 12.33 7.21 8.78
C CYS A 200 10.98 6.53 8.53
N SER A 201 10.55 5.62 9.41
CA SER A 201 9.18 5.10 9.39
C SER A 201 8.08 6.18 9.37
N GLY A 202 8.38 7.47 9.64
CA GLY A 202 7.44 8.60 9.47
C GLY A 202 7.29 9.13 8.03
N LEU A 203 8.27 8.89 7.14
CA LEU A 203 8.14 9.12 5.69
C LEU A 203 7.10 8.17 5.06
N ARG A 204 6.94 7.00 5.67
CA ARG A 204 5.88 6.02 5.39
C ARG A 204 4.47 6.60 5.52
N SER A 205 4.30 7.65 6.33
CA SER A 205 3.00 8.30 6.58
C SER A 205 2.78 9.59 5.79
N LEU A 206 3.54 9.83 4.71
CA LEU A 206 3.31 10.98 3.82
C LEU A 206 1.86 11.04 3.30
N GLN A 207 1.27 9.89 3.01
CA GLN A 207 -0.13 9.79 2.60
C GLN A 207 -1.10 10.21 3.72
N ALA A 208 -0.82 9.80 4.96
CA ALA A 208 -1.61 10.19 6.13
C ALA A 208 -1.52 11.69 6.40
N VAL A 209 -0.32 12.28 6.27
CA VAL A 209 -0.09 13.73 6.41
C VAL A 209 -0.91 14.51 5.37
N TRP A 210 -0.91 14.04 4.11
CA TRP A 210 -1.75 14.59 3.04
C TRP A 210 -3.25 14.48 3.38
N MET A 211 -3.70 13.32 3.86
CA MET A 211 -5.08 13.11 4.27
C MET A 211 -5.48 14.08 5.39
N PHE A 212 -4.66 14.24 6.43
CA PHE A 212 -4.96 15.14 7.56
C PHE A 212 -4.99 16.60 7.12
N ALA A 213 -4.03 17.03 6.28
CA ALA A 213 -4.01 18.39 5.74
C ALA A 213 -5.28 18.71 4.92
N LEU A 214 -5.73 17.78 4.09
CA LEU A 214 -6.98 17.92 3.33
C LEU A 214 -8.21 17.93 4.25
N PHE A 215 -8.24 17.05 5.26
CA PHE A 215 -9.29 16.98 6.26
C PHE A 215 -9.43 18.30 7.03
N PHE A 216 -8.36 18.78 7.67
CA PHE A 216 -8.38 20.02 8.44
C PHE A 216 -8.62 21.25 7.57
N GLY A 217 -8.12 21.24 6.33
CA GLY A 217 -8.37 22.30 5.37
C GLY A 217 -9.85 22.42 4.99
N GLU A 218 -10.55 21.30 4.88
CA GLU A 218 -12.00 21.28 4.66
C GLU A 218 -12.80 21.58 5.92
N LEU A 219 -12.38 21.04 7.07
CA LEU A 219 -13.03 21.24 8.36
C LEU A 219 -13.17 22.74 8.69
N HIS A 220 -12.14 23.53 8.35
CA HIS A 220 -12.12 24.98 8.51
C HIS A 220 -12.55 25.75 7.26
N LEU A 221 -13.14 25.08 6.26
CA LEU A 221 -13.65 25.66 5.00
C LEU A 221 -12.63 26.53 4.24
N LEU A 222 -11.35 26.20 4.35
CA LEU A 222 -10.26 26.98 3.77
C LEU A 222 -10.30 26.90 2.24
N GLY A 223 -9.88 27.97 1.55
CA GLY A 223 -9.70 27.95 0.10
C GLY A 223 -8.56 27.03 -0.35
N LEU A 224 -8.52 26.66 -1.63
CA LEU A 224 -7.53 25.71 -2.18
C LEU A 224 -6.07 26.10 -1.86
N GLY A 225 -5.70 27.38 -2.00
CA GLY A 225 -4.35 27.84 -1.70
C GLY A 225 -3.96 27.68 -0.23
N ALA A 226 -4.90 27.84 0.71
CA ALA A 226 -4.65 27.59 2.12
C ALA A 226 -4.47 26.09 2.41
N ARG A 227 -5.25 25.21 1.76
CA ARG A 227 -5.09 23.76 1.87
C ARG A 227 -3.74 23.30 1.36
N VAL A 228 -3.33 23.79 0.19
CA VAL A 228 -2.02 23.51 -0.40
C VAL A 228 -0.90 23.96 0.53
N ARG A 229 -1.00 25.14 1.14
CA ARG A 229 -0.02 25.60 2.15
C ARG A 229 0.04 24.69 3.37
N ILE A 230 -1.10 24.22 3.89
CA ILE A 230 -1.11 23.27 5.01
C ILE A 230 -0.38 21.98 4.61
N VAL A 231 -0.64 21.43 3.42
CA VAL A 231 0.06 20.24 2.91
C VAL A 231 1.58 20.46 2.88
N PHE A 232 2.05 21.59 2.37
CA PHE A 232 3.49 21.90 2.32
C PHE A 232 4.11 22.06 3.71
N VAL A 233 3.42 22.73 4.64
CA VAL A 233 3.89 22.88 6.03
C VAL A 233 3.93 21.52 6.73
N ALA A 234 2.91 20.70 6.51
CA ALA A 234 2.81 19.36 7.06
C ALA A 234 3.95 18.46 6.57
N LEU A 235 4.22 18.50 5.27
CA LEU A 235 5.35 17.80 4.65
C LEU A 235 6.68 18.30 5.25
N ALA A 236 6.90 19.61 5.27
CA ALA A 236 8.15 20.17 5.81
C ALA A 236 8.37 19.81 7.28
N ALA A 237 7.32 19.84 8.11
CA ALA A 237 7.38 19.45 9.51
C ALA A 237 7.72 17.96 9.68
N ALA A 238 7.07 17.08 8.91
CA ALA A 238 7.37 15.66 8.91
C ALA A 238 8.82 15.39 8.50
N MET A 239 9.32 16.10 7.47
CA MET A 239 10.70 15.96 7.01
C MET A 239 11.70 16.43 8.04
N PHE A 240 11.49 17.62 8.60
CA PHE A 240 12.32 18.14 9.66
C PHE A 240 12.38 17.20 10.86
N GLY A 241 11.22 16.74 11.35
CA GLY A 241 11.15 15.82 12.48
C GLY A 241 11.87 14.49 12.21
N ASN A 242 11.70 13.93 11.00
CA ASN A 242 12.39 12.70 10.61
C ASN A 242 13.91 12.88 10.50
N VAL A 243 14.41 14.00 9.96
CA VAL A 243 15.86 14.29 9.95
C VAL A 243 16.41 14.36 11.38
N VAL A 244 15.72 15.06 12.29
CA VAL A 244 16.12 15.15 13.70
C VAL A 244 16.14 13.76 14.36
N ARG A 245 15.12 12.92 14.11
CA ARG A 245 15.07 11.53 14.59
C ARG A 245 16.25 10.73 14.08
N THR A 246 16.54 10.78 12.77
CA THR A 246 17.66 10.04 12.18
C THR A 246 19.00 10.47 12.76
N ILE A 247 19.22 11.78 12.94
CA ILE A 247 20.42 12.30 13.63
C ILE A 247 20.51 11.75 15.05
N PHE A 248 19.41 11.82 15.81
CA PHE A 248 19.36 11.31 17.18
C PHE A 248 19.66 9.82 17.26
N LEU A 249 18.99 8.98 16.46
CA LEU A 249 19.22 7.53 16.45
C LEU A 249 20.64 7.19 16.00
N THR A 250 21.17 7.89 15.00
CA THR A 250 22.57 7.74 14.54
C THR A 250 23.56 8.05 15.64
N TRP A 251 23.31 9.11 16.39
CA TRP A 251 24.14 9.47 17.52
C TRP A 251 24.08 8.43 18.66
N GLN A 252 22.88 7.93 18.99
CA GLN A 252 22.70 6.92 20.03
C GLN A 252 23.38 5.59 19.68
N ILE A 253 23.29 5.16 18.42
CA ILE A 253 24.01 3.98 17.93
C ILE A 253 25.51 4.23 17.94
N GLY A 254 25.95 5.42 17.50
CA GLY A 254 27.34 5.83 17.57
C GLY A 254 27.97 5.73 18.97
N LYS A 255 27.18 5.98 20.02
CA LYS A 255 27.62 5.92 21.42
C LYS A 255 27.49 4.53 22.05
N GLY A 256 26.39 3.82 21.79
CA GLY A 256 26.01 2.61 22.53
C GLY A 256 25.82 1.36 21.67
N GLY A 257 26.15 1.43 20.37
CA GLY A 257 25.91 0.36 19.40
C GLY A 257 24.43 0.20 19.03
N ALA A 258 24.14 -0.82 18.21
CA ALA A 258 22.81 -1.05 17.65
C ALA A 258 21.70 -1.22 18.71
N VAL A 259 22.01 -1.83 19.85
CA VAL A 259 21.05 -2.04 20.96
C VAL A 259 20.56 -0.70 21.52
N ALA A 260 21.44 0.28 21.67
CA ALA A 260 21.07 1.60 22.16
C ALA A 260 20.15 2.32 21.18
N GLY A 261 20.35 2.18 19.87
CA GLY A 261 19.45 2.74 18.86
C GLY A 261 18.06 2.13 18.89
N MET A 262 17.99 0.79 18.94
CA MET A 262 16.71 0.08 19.01
C MET A 262 15.87 0.49 20.23
N ALA A 263 16.51 0.72 21.38
CA ALA A 263 15.82 1.14 22.60
C ALA A 263 15.08 2.48 22.50
N TRP A 264 15.48 3.36 21.58
CA TRP A 264 14.92 4.69 21.37
C TRP A 264 14.04 4.82 20.12
N HIS A 265 14.02 3.78 19.28
CA HIS A 265 13.46 3.86 17.93
C HIS A 265 11.97 4.21 17.93
N ASP A 266 11.18 3.51 18.74
CA ASP A 266 9.72 3.67 18.82
C ASP A 266 9.31 5.00 19.46
N GLN A 267 10.00 5.41 20.53
CA GLN A 267 9.70 6.65 21.24
C GLN A 267 10.03 7.86 20.36
N ALA A 268 11.16 7.81 19.65
CA ALA A 268 11.52 8.86 18.71
C ALA A 268 10.53 8.93 17.53
N GLY A 269 10.05 7.78 17.02
CA GLY A 269 9.01 7.74 16.00
C GLY A 269 7.71 8.38 16.47
N THR A 270 7.24 8.00 17.65
CA THR A 270 6.02 8.56 18.27
C THR A 270 6.12 10.07 18.51
N ALA A 271 7.28 10.55 18.97
CA ALA A 271 7.53 11.97 19.18
C ALA A 271 7.41 12.79 17.89
N VAL A 272 7.98 12.29 16.78
CA VAL A 272 7.88 12.95 15.46
C VAL A 272 6.45 12.98 14.95
N LEU A 273 5.70 11.88 15.13
CA LEU A 273 4.29 11.83 14.75
C LEU A 273 3.46 12.88 15.49
N LEU A 274 3.59 12.94 16.82
CA LEU A 274 2.88 13.93 17.65
C LEU A 274 3.28 15.37 17.29
N PHE A 275 4.58 15.62 17.10
CA PHE A 275 5.08 16.92 16.64
C PHE A 275 4.43 17.33 15.31
N THR A 276 4.43 16.43 14.32
CA THR A 276 3.86 16.70 13.00
C THR A 276 2.37 17.00 13.11
N PHE A 277 1.61 16.22 13.88
CA PHE A 277 0.19 16.45 14.10
C PHE A 277 -0.09 17.81 14.75
N VAL A 278 0.66 18.17 15.81
CA VAL A 278 0.52 19.46 16.50
C VAL A 278 0.81 20.62 15.56
N VAL A 279 1.86 20.54 14.73
CA VAL A 279 2.19 21.59 13.75
C VAL A 279 1.07 21.75 12.73
N ILE A 280 0.55 20.65 12.17
CA ILE A 280 -0.58 20.69 11.22
C ILE A 280 -1.80 21.35 11.86
N PHE A 281 -2.19 20.89 13.04
CA PHE A 281 -3.36 21.38 13.76
C PHE A 281 -3.23 22.87 14.09
N ALA A 282 -2.09 23.28 14.70
CA ALA A 282 -1.84 24.66 15.07
C ALA A 282 -1.81 25.60 13.85
N TYR A 283 -1.17 25.16 12.75
CA TYR A 283 -1.09 25.96 11.53
C TYR A 283 -2.45 26.08 10.83
N ALA A 284 -3.20 24.98 10.72
CA ALA A 284 -4.56 25.00 10.17
C ALA A 284 -5.48 25.93 10.96
N PHE A 285 -5.43 25.85 12.30
CA PHE A 285 -6.20 26.70 13.20
C PHE A 285 -5.78 28.19 13.10
N TRP A 286 -4.48 28.47 12.99
CA TRP A 286 -3.96 29.82 12.80
C TRP A 286 -4.40 30.44 11.47
N ILE A 287 -4.38 29.69 10.37
CA ILE A 287 -4.92 30.16 9.08
C ILE A 287 -6.42 30.38 9.21
N ALA A 288 -7.16 29.45 9.81
CA ALA A 288 -8.60 29.56 9.96
C ALA A 288 -9.00 30.86 10.68
N ARG A 289 -8.32 31.21 11.77
CA ARG A 289 -8.54 32.48 12.50
C ARG A 289 -8.28 33.74 11.68
N ARG A 290 -7.44 33.66 10.65
CA ARG A 290 -7.05 34.80 9.79
C ARG A 290 -7.83 34.86 8.49
N THR A 291 -8.56 33.80 8.16
CA THR A 291 -9.43 33.78 7.00
C THR A 291 -10.73 34.41 7.49
N PRO A 292 -11.19 35.53 6.91
CA PRO A 292 -12.50 36.08 7.23
C PRO A 292 -13.51 34.95 7.09
N ASP A 293 -14.40 34.79 8.07
CA ASP A 293 -15.51 33.85 7.94
C ASP A 293 -16.14 34.09 6.58
N ALA A 294 -16.05 33.10 5.70
CA ALA A 294 -16.99 33.00 4.59
C ALA A 294 -18.32 32.77 5.29
N GLY A 295 -18.98 33.87 5.66
CA GLY A 295 -20.10 33.88 6.57
C GLY A 295 -21.12 32.82 6.15
N PRO A 296 -21.87 32.25 7.10
CA PRO A 296 -22.93 31.35 6.74
C PRO A 296 -23.79 32.07 5.70
N VAL A 297 -23.94 31.49 4.52
CA VAL A 297 -25.01 31.90 3.62
C VAL A 297 -26.27 31.46 4.34
N VAL A 298 -26.81 32.35 5.19
CA VAL A 298 -28.04 32.14 5.94
C VAL A 298 -29.15 32.09 4.90
N GLY A 299 -29.47 30.88 4.47
CA GLY A 299 -30.60 30.57 3.62
C GLY A 299 -31.64 29.80 4.43
N ALA A 300 -32.86 30.33 4.45
CA ALA A 300 -34.03 29.71 5.07
C ALA A 300 -34.29 28.28 4.57
N ALA A 301 -35.04 27.51 5.36
CA ALA A 301 -35.31 26.09 5.16
C ALA A 301 -35.89 25.76 3.78
N THR A 302 -35.35 24.73 3.13
CA THR A 302 -35.87 24.11 1.91
C THR A 302 -36.14 22.63 2.13
N THR A 303 -37.26 22.14 1.61
CA THR A 303 -37.56 20.72 1.50
C THR A 303 -36.91 20.15 0.24
N TRP A 304 -35.93 19.27 0.42
CA TRP A 304 -35.23 18.62 -0.68
C TRP A 304 -35.99 17.37 -1.12
N HIS A 305 -36.48 17.33 -2.37
CA HIS A 305 -37.09 16.12 -2.92
C HIS A 305 -35.99 15.21 -3.46
N TRP A 306 -35.54 14.30 -2.61
CA TRP A 306 -34.69 13.20 -3.04
C TRP A 306 -35.44 12.34 -4.07
N PRO A 307 -34.81 11.93 -5.18
CA PRO A 307 -35.46 11.03 -6.12
C PRO A 307 -35.83 9.74 -5.40
N HIS A 308 -37.08 9.32 -5.57
CA HIS A 308 -37.54 8.06 -5.02
C HIS A 308 -36.79 6.91 -5.70
N VAL A 309 -35.92 6.26 -4.94
CA VAL A 309 -35.38 4.95 -5.30
C VAL A 309 -36.36 3.94 -4.70
N SER A 310 -36.98 3.12 -5.55
CA SER A 310 -37.89 2.08 -5.05
C SER A 310 -37.10 1.08 -4.20
N MET A 311 -37.76 0.51 -3.19
CA MET A 311 -37.17 -0.57 -2.38
C MET A 311 -36.66 -1.73 -3.27
N GLY A 312 -37.30 -1.95 -4.42
CA GLY A 312 -36.86 -2.92 -5.42
C GLY A 312 -35.47 -2.65 -5.99
N TRP A 313 -35.07 -1.39 -6.20
CA TRP A 313 -33.71 -1.07 -6.65
C TRP A 313 -32.66 -1.34 -5.57
N ILE A 314 -32.96 -1.00 -4.32
CA ILE A 314 -32.08 -1.31 -3.18
C ILE A 314 -31.93 -2.83 -3.06
N ALA A 315 -33.02 -3.58 -3.17
CA ALA A 315 -32.99 -5.04 -3.17
C ALA A 315 -32.17 -5.60 -4.33
N ILE A 316 -32.31 -5.08 -5.56
CA ILE A 316 -31.51 -5.49 -6.73
C ILE A 316 -30.02 -5.27 -6.49
N VAL A 317 -29.64 -4.13 -5.90
CA VAL A 317 -28.24 -3.81 -5.62
C VAL A 317 -27.68 -4.72 -4.51
N ILE A 318 -28.42 -4.96 -3.43
CA ILE A 318 -27.99 -5.87 -2.35
C ILE A 318 -27.89 -7.31 -2.87
N VAL A 319 -28.91 -7.80 -3.57
CA VAL A 319 -28.93 -9.16 -4.13
C VAL A 319 -27.85 -9.31 -5.19
N GLY A 320 -27.65 -8.30 -6.05
CA GLY A 320 -26.61 -8.30 -7.06
C GLY A 320 -25.22 -8.36 -6.43
N TRP A 321 -24.97 -7.58 -5.38
CA TRP A 321 -23.69 -7.58 -4.68
C TRP A 321 -23.47 -8.93 -3.97
N ALA A 322 -24.47 -9.43 -3.25
CA ALA A 322 -24.39 -10.74 -2.62
C ALA A 322 -24.16 -11.87 -3.64
N THR A 323 -24.81 -11.80 -4.80
CA THR A 323 -24.62 -12.78 -5.90
C THR A 323 -23.19 -12.70 -6.45
N LEU A 324 -22.65 -11.49 -6.60
CA LEU A 324 -21.25 -11.29 -7.02
C LEU A 324 -20.29 -11.86 -5.98
N GLU A 325 -20.45 -11.50 -4.70
CA GLU A 325 -19.60 -11.99 -3.60
C GLU A 325 -19.63 -13.51 -3.49
N ILE A 326 -20.82 -14.11 -3.46
CA ILE A 326 -20.98 -15.57 -3.40
C ILE A 326 -20.42 -16.22 -4.67
N GLY A 327 -20.62 -15.62 -5.84
CA GLY A 327 -20.10 -16.13 -7.10
C GLY A 327 -18.58 -16.11 -7.15
N VAL A 328 -17.96 -15.01 -6.72
CA VAL A 328 -16.51 -14.83 -6.64
C VAL A 328 -15.91 -15.77 -5.60
N ALA A 329 -16.50 -15.87 -4.41
CA ALA A 329 -16.05 -16.79 -3.38
C ALA A 329 -16.08 -18.24 -3.86
N ARG A 330 -17.20 -18.69 -4.44
CA ARG A 330 -17.33 -20.05 -4.99
C ARG A 330 -16.40 -20.32 -6.17
N TRP A 331 -16.14 -19.32 -6.99
CA TRP A 331 -15.17 -19.45 -8.08
C TRP A 331 -13.76 -19.64 -7.51
N PHE A 332 -13.35 -18.81 -6.56
CA PHE A 332 -12.05 -18.97 -5.90
C PHE A 332 -11.93 -20.27 -5.12
N GLU A 333 -12.96 -20.72 -4.41
CA GLU A 333 -12.98 -22.03 -3.72
C GLU A 333 -12.79 -23.19 -4.69
N ARG A 334 -13.40 -23.15 -5.87
CA ARG A 334 -13.25 -24.20 -6.89
C ARG A 334 -11.84 -24.24 -7.49
N GLU A 335 -11.24 -23.06 -7.70
CA GLU A 335 -9.89 -22.93 -8.24
C GLU A 335 -8.82 -23.10 -7.17
N HIS A 336 -9.18 -22.99 -5.89
CA HIS A 336 -8.37 -23.43 -4.76
C HIS A 336 -8.28 -24.95 -4.75
N GLY A 337 -7.37 -25.48 -5.58
CA GLY A 337 -7.00 -26.88 -5.53
C GLY A 337 -6.45 -27.20 -4.14
N ALA A 338 -7.02 -28.19 -3.46
CA ALA A 338 -6.50 -28.78 -2.23
C ALA A 338 -5.21 -29.59 -2.46
N GLY A 339 -4.29 -29.05 -3.26
CA GLY A 339 -3.00 -29.65 -3.55
C GLY A 339 -2.03 -29.39 -2.41
N ALA A 340 -1.21 -30.38 -2.08
CA ALA A 340 -0.04 -30.16 -1.23
C ALA A 340 0.82 -29.04 -1.86
N THR A 341 1.21 -28.06 -1.05
CA THR A 341 2.15 -27.03 -1.48
C THR A 341 3.57 -27.57 -1.34
N GLU A 342 4.34 -27.45 -2.41
CA GLU A 342 5.74 -27.84 -2.39
C GLU A 342 6.59 -26.63 -2.08
N ARG A 343 7.31 -26.69 -0.96
CA ARG A 343 8.07 -25.55 -0.45
C ARG A 343 9.54 -25.85 -0.33
N TRP A 344 10.34 -24.82 -0.54
CA TRP A 344 11.78 -24.93 -0.35
C TRP A 344 12.13 -24.68 1.12
N ALA A 345 13.06 -25.48 1.62
CA ALA A 345 13.62 -25.34 2.95
C ALA A 345 15.13 -25.59 2.89
N PHE A 346 15.84 -25.08 3.90
CA PHE A 346 17.19 -25.53 4.12
C PHE A 346 17.20 -26.95 4.71
N ARG A 347 18.25 -27.71 4.39
CA ARG A 347 18.47 -29.05 4.98
C ARG A 347 18.69 -28.92 6.48
N GLU A 348 18.21 -29.91 7.23
CA GLU A 348 18.41 -29.98 8.69
C GLU A 348 19.90 -30.16 9.05
N THR A 349 20.63 -30.91 8.23
CA THR A 349 22.08 -31.08 8.34
C THR A 349 22.81 -30.15 7.38
N LEU A 350 23.31 -29.04 7.92
CA LEU A 350 24.08 -28.04 7.18
C LEU A 350 25.57 -28.42 7.11
N PRO A 351 26.29 -28.05 6.04
CA PRO A 351 27.74 -28.11 6.02
C PRO A 351 28.35 -27.25 7.14
N LEU A 352 29.48 -27.67 7.71
CA LEU A 352 30.18 -26.94 8.79
C LEU A 352 30.59 -25.50 8.43
N THR A 353 30.59 -25.17 7.14
CA THR A 353 30.90 -23.83 6.62
C THR A 353 29.69 -22.90 6.62
N TRP A 354 28.53 -23.33 7.12
CA TRP A 354 27.30 -22.55 7.14
C TRP A 354 26.63 -22.64 8.51
N GLU A 355 26.09 -21.51 8.96
CA GLU A 355 25.36 -21.40 10.22
C GLU A 355 24.06 -20.62 10.02
N SER A 356 23.03 -20.96 10.81
CA SER A 356 21.76 -20.25 10.77
C SER A 356 21.89 -18.86 11.39
N ALA A 357 21.34 -17.86 10.70
CA ALA A 357 21.25 -16.50 11.16
C ALA A 357 19.82 -16.19 11.64
N VAL A 358 19.71 -15.41 12.71
CA VAL A 358 18.41 -14.90 13.17
C VAL A 358 17.98 -13.76 12.24
N VAL A 359 16.86 -13.93 11.55
CA VAL A 359 16.23 -12.85 10.79
C VAL A 359 15.48 -11.96 11.78
N ALA A 360 15.82 -10.67 11.79
CA ALA A 360 15.18 -9.71 12.68
C ALA A 360 13.68 -9.55 12.33
N PRO A 361 12.77 -9.45 13.31
CA PRO A 361 11.34 -9.25 13.04
C PRO A 361 11.03 -8.06 12.13
N ALA A 362 11.80 -6.97 12.25
CA ALA A 362 11.67 -5.79 11.40
C ALA A 362 11.91 -6.07 9.90
N VAL A 363 12.75 -7.07 9.56
CA VAL A 363 12.95 -7.50 8.16
C VAL A 363 11.69 -8.19 7.64
N ILE A 364 11.09 -9.07 8.45
CA ILE A 364 9.85 -9.78 8.10
C ILE A 364 8.72 -8.78 7.87
N GLU A 365 8.57 -7.81 8.78
CA GLU A 365 7.58 -6.74 8.68
C GLU A 365 7.82 -5.85 7.45
N THR A 366 9.06 -5.48 7.17
CA THR A 366 9.41 -4.62 6.03
C THR A 366 9.19 -5.31 4.69
N LEU A 367 9.48 -6.62 4.61
CA LEU A 367 9.25 -7.42 3.41
C LEU A 367 7.78 -7.89 3.28
N LEU A 368 6.97 -7.67 4.31
CA LEU A 368 5.61 -8.20 4.45
C LEU A 368 5.53 -9.71 4.18
N CYS A 369 6.60 -10.44 4.53
CA CYS A 369 6.67 -11.88 4.40
C CYS A 369 6.14 -12.56 5.67
N THR A 370 5.72 -13.81 5.60
CA THR A 370 5.21 -14.55 6.78
C THR A 370 6.33 -15.17 7.58
N SER A 371 7.38 -15.63 6.91
CA SER A 371 8.56 -16.21 7.54
C SER A 371 9.79 -16.02 6.66
N ALA A 372 10.95 -16.07 7.31
CA ALA A 372 12.24 -15.99 6.65
C ALA A 372 13.24 -16.91 7.35
N GLU A 373 14.03 -17.62 6.57
CA GLU A 373 15.17 -18.40 7.03
C GLU A 373 16.43 -17.84 6.35
N GLU A 374 17.51 -17.69 7.11
CA GLU A 374 18.77 -17.14 6.58
C GLU A 374 19.96 -17.95 7.11
N LEU A 375 20.95 -18.18 6.26
CA LEU A 375 22.21 -18.85 6.57
C LEU A 375 23.37 -17.96 6.16
N HIS A 376 24.40 -17.88 6.99
CA HIS A 376 25.67 -17.19 6.70
C HIS A 376 26.78 -18.21 6.57
N SER A 377 27.70 -17.99 5.62
CA SER A 377 28.90 -18.80 5.54
C SER A 377 29.90 -18.38 6.62
N THR A 378 30.49 -19.33 7.33
CA THR A 378 31.54 -19.06 8.30
C THR A 378 32.86 -18.76 7.56
N THR A 379 33.38 -17.54 7.68
CA THR A 379 34.69 -17.17 7.14
C THR A 379 35.67 -16.82 8.26
N ALA A 380 36.96 -17.13 8.07
CA ALA A 380 38.01 -16.90 9.06
C ALA A 380 38.23 -15.41 9.41
N GLY A 381 37.61 -14.47 8.68
CA GLY A 381 37.69 -13.02 8.89
C GLY A 381 36.43 -12.36 9.48
N GLY A 382 35.42 -13.14 9.90
CA GLY A 382 34.13 -12.61 10.39
C GLY A 382 33.08 -12.45 9.28
N ARG A 383 32.16 -11.48 9.42
CA ARG A 383 31.04 -11.27 8.46
C ARG A 383 31.47 -10.68 7.11
N ARG A 384 32.65 -10.07 7.00
CA ARG A 384 33.16 -9.53 5.72
C ARG A 384 33.64 -10.67 4.82
N GLY A 385 33.06 -10.79 3.62
CA GLY A 385 33.33 -11.88 2.68
C GLY A 385 32.48 -13.13 2.92
N ALA A 386 31.58 -13.13 3.93
CA ALA A 386 30.64 -14.20 4.14
C ALA A 386 29.56 -14.18 3.05
N SER A 387 29.35 -15.34 2.42
CA SER A 387 28.21 -15.56 1.54
C SER A 387 26.95 -15.77 2.37
N LEU A 388 25.80 -15.45 1.80
CA LEU A 388 24.49 -15.55 2.45
C LEU A 388 23.55 -16.39 1.60
N ALA A 389 22.69 -17.17 2.25
CA ALA A 389 21.55 -17.84 1.62
C ALA A 389 20.29 -17.48 2.41
N GLY A 390 19.19 -17.14 1.74
CA GLY A 390 17.93 -16.79 2.37
C GLY A 390 16.73 -17.39 1.64
N ILE A 391 15.73 -17.82 2.41
CA ILE A 391 14.41 -18.22 1.92
C ILE A 391 13.38 -17.34 2.61
N PHE A 392 12.65 -16.55 1.85
CA PHE A 392 11.59 -15.66 2.33
C PHE A 392 10.24 -16.17 1.80
N ARG A 393 9.24 -16.31 2.67
CA ARG A 393 7.96 -16.94 2.33
C ARG A 393 6.80 -15.97 2.45
N TRP A 394 5.86 -16.05 1.53
CA TRP A 394 4.56 -15.36 1.59
C TRP A 394 3.47 -16.42 1.51
N GLU A 395 2.62 -16.49 2.53
CA GLU A 395 1.60 -17.54 2.71
C GLU A 395 0.22 -16.92 2.96
N ASN A 396 -0.85 -17.63 2.56
CA ASN A 396 -2.23 -17.25 2.87
C ASN A 396 -2.55 -15.80 2.45
N ASP A 397 -3.12 -14.97 3.35
CA ASP A 397 -3.46 -13.57 3.06
C ASP A 397 -2.22 -12.72 2.70
N ALA A 398 -1.03 -13.05 3.24
CA ALA A 398 0.22 -12.41 2.81
C ALA A 398 0.61 -12.82 1.38
N ALA A 399 0.13 -13.96 0.89
CA ALA A 399 0.28 -14.39 -0.51
C ALA A 399 -0.68 -13.68 -1.48
N ALA A 400 -1.81 -13.14 -1.00
CA ALA A 400 -2.61 -12.17 -1.77
C ALA A 400 -1.78 -10.91 -2.07
N VAL A 401 -0.94 -10.53 -1.10
CA VAL A 401 0.06 -9.45 -1.20
C VAL A 401 1.38 -9.88 -1.85
N GLY A 402 1.63 -11.19 -2.02
CA GLY A 402 2.87 -11.80 -2.57
C GLY A 402 3.29 -11.36 -3.98
N THR A 403 2.49 -10.54 -4.67
CA THR A 403 2.95 -9.77 -5.83
C THR A 403 3.99 -8.69 -5.48
N LEU A 404 4.12 -8.33 -4.20
CA LEU A 404 5.21 -7.51 -3.66
C LEU A 404 6.58 -8.21 -3.66
N ILE A 405 6.65 -9.53 -3.88
CA ILE A 405 7.93 -10.20 -4.17
C ILE A 405 8.67 -9.41 -5.25
N ASN A 406 7.99 -9.00 -6.31
CA ASN A 406 8.63 -8.26 -7.39
C ASN A 406 9.00 -6.81 -7.00
N ALA A 407 8.38 -6.23 -5.97
CA ALA A 407 8.81 -4.94 -5.40
C ALA A 407 10.12 -5.07 -4.60
N HIS A 408 10.42 -6.25 -4.05
CA HIS A 408 11.68 -6.56 -3.36
C HIS A 408 12.72 -7.24 -4.26
N ASP A 409 12.70 -6.97 -5.57
CA ASP A 409 13.72 -7.48 -6.49
C ASP A 409 15.13 -6.96 -6.10
N PRO A 410 16.19 -7.77 -6.21
CA PRO A 410 17.54 -7.34 -5.86
C PRO A 410 17.98 -6.05 -6.57
N SER A 411 17.49 -5.78 -7.77
CA SER A 411 17.80 -4.55 -8.50
C SER A 411 17.15 -3.30 -7.93
N VAL A 412 16.25 -3.43 -6.96
CA VAL A 412 15.68 -2.34 -6.15
C VAL A 412 16.37 -2.30 -4.78
N CYS A 413 16.42 -3.43 -4.07
CA CYS A 413 16.91 -3.50 -2.69
C CYS A 413 18.44 -3.29 -2.59
N MET A 414 19.24 -3.83 -3.51
CA MET A 414 20.70 -3.72 -3.43
C MET A 414 21.18 -2.28 -3.68
N PRO A 415 20.65 -1.53 -4.66
CA PRO A 415 20.93 -0.10 -4.76
C PRO A 415 20.47 0.71 -3.55
N ALA A 416 19.35 0.34 -2.92
CA ALA A 416 18.88 1.00 -1.71
C ALA A 416 19.88 0.89 -0.54
N ILE A 417 20.75 -0.12 -0.50
CA ILE A 417 21.83 -0.25 0.49
C ILE A 417 23.22 0.15 -0.05
N GLY A 418 23.27 0.84 -1.19
CA GLY A 418 24.50 1.39 -1.76
C GLY A 418 25.22 0.52 -2.79
N GLY A 419 24.59 -0.55 -3.27
CA GLY A 419 25.13 -1.39 -4.36
C GLY A 419 24.88 -0.80 -5.76
N THR A 420 25.92 -0.65 -6.57
CA THR A 420 25.77 -0.27 -7.98
C THR A 420 25.60 -1.53 -8.84
N LEU A 421 24.51 -1.63 -9.59
CA LEU A 421 24.31 -2.73 -10.54
C LEU A 421 25.29 -2.59 -11.71
N GLU A 422 26.25 -3.52 -11.83
CA GLU A 422 27.24 -3.54 -12.91
C GLU A 422 26.72 -4.27 -14.16
N GLY A 423 25.88 -5.27 -13.95
CA GLY A 423 25.35 -6.09 -15.03
C GLY A 423 24.51 -7.26 -14.54
N MET A 424 23.86 -7.91 -15.50
CA MET A 424 23.08 -9.13 -15.30
C MET A 424 23.64 -10.22 -16.21
N SER A 425 23.80 -11.43 -15.66
CA SER A 425 24.19 -12.61 -16.44
C SER A 425 22.94 -13.36 -16.91
N PRO A 426 23.05 -14.25 -17.91
CA PRO A 426 21.96 -15.16 -18.26
C PRO A 426 21.47 -15.95 -17.04
N PRO A 427 20.16 -16.28 -16.96
CA PRO A 427 19.62 -17.04 -15.84
C PRO A 427 20.27 -18.42 -15.73
N VAL A 428 20.48 -18.88 -14.49
CA VAL A 428 21.05 -20.19 -14.19
C VAL A 428 19.95 -21.12 -13.71
N MET A 429 19.75 -22.24 -14.42
CA MET A 429 18.83 -23.30 -14.01
C MET A 429 19.57 -24.35 -13.15
N VAL A 430 19.04 -24.63 -11.96
CA VAL A 430 19.56 -25.64 -11.04
C VAL A 430 18.46 -26.67 -10.76
N ARG A 431 18.73 -27.95 -11.06
CA ARG A 431 17.82 -29.07 -10.79
C ARG A 431 18.14 -29.67 -9.42
N ILE A 432 17.22 -29.56 -8.47
CA ILE A 432 17.35 -30.09 -7.10
C ILE A 432 16.07 -30.86 -6.75
N ALA A 433 16.19 -32.04 -6.14
CA ALA A 433 15.03 -32.87 -5.75
C ALA A 433 14.01 -33.10 -6.90
N GLY A 434 14.47 -33.20 -8.14
CA GLY A 434 13.59 -33.38 -9.29
C GLY A 434 12.87 -32.11 -9.77
N ARG A 435 13.14 -30.92 -9.19
CA ARG A 435 12.53 -29.64 -9.54
C ARG A 435 13.55 -28.66 -10.14
N ASP A 436 13.12 -27.90 -11.15
CA ASP A 436 13.95 -26.88 -11.80
C ASP A 436 13.75 -25.51 -11.14
N LEU A 437 14.80 -25.01 -10.46
CA LEU A 437 14.88 -23.65 -9.95
C LEU A 437 15.64 -22.77 -10.93
N VAL A 438 15.06 -21.63 -11.33
CA VAL A 438 15.71 -20.70 -12.27
C VAL A 438 16.08 -19.42 -11.55
N PHE A 439 17.38 -19.19 -11.40
CA PHE A 439 17.94 -18.01 -10.74
C PHE A 439 18.28 -16.92 -11.75
N ASP A 440 17.76 -15.72 -11.53
CA ASP A 440 18.30 -14.52 -12.15
C ASP A 440 19.57 -14.09 -11.43
N VAL A 441 20.58 -13.67 -12.20
CA VAL A 441 21.93 -13.42 -11.69
C VAL A 441 22.29 -11.96 -11.87
N TYR A 442 22.54 -11.29 -10.75
CA TYR A 442 22.88 -9.88 -10.69
C TYR A 442 24.29 -9.70 -10.15
N ARG A 443 25.04 -8.77 -10.74
CA ARG A 443 26.35 -8.36 -10.24
C ARG A 443 26.28 -6.94 -9.73
N PHE A 444 26.54 -6.76 -8.44
CA PHE A 444 26.59 -5.48 -7.77
C PHE A 444 28.01 -5.17 -7.29
N ARG A 445 28.37 -3.89 -7.31
CA ARG A 445 29.58 -3.38 -6.66
C ARG A 445 29.20 -2.43 -5.55
N THR A 446 29.58 -2.75 -4.33
CA THR A 446 29.54 -1.82 -3.19
C THR A 446 30.91 -1.14 -3.05
N ARG A 447 31.07 -0.21 -2.11
CA ARG A 447 32.38 0.45 -1.86
C ARG A 447 33.48 -0.52 -1.43
N GLU A 448 33.11 -1.61 -0.77
CA GLU A 448 34.07 -2.54 -0.15
C GLU A 448 34.27 -3.83 -0.95
N GLN A 449 33.27 -4.26 -1.74
CA GLN A 449 33.28 -5.59 -2.37
C GLN A 449 32.34 -5.73 -3.57
N VAL A 450 32.61 -6.74 -4.40
CA VAL A 450 31.68 -7.22 -5.42
C VAL A 450 30.77 -8.28 -4.81
N GLN A 451 29.48 -8.18 -5.13
CA GLN A 451 28.44 -9.11 -4.69
C GLN A 451 27.70 -9.66 -5.91
N ILE A 452 27.65 -10.99 -6.01
CA ILE A 452 26.85 -11.67 -7.03
C ILE A 452 25.60 -12.21 -6.34
N VAL A 453 24.43 -11.72 -6.75
CA VAL A 453 23.14 -12.09 -6.17
C VAL A 453 22.39 -12.99 -7.13
N PHE A 454 22.05 -14.18 -6.66
CA PHE A 454 21.20 -15.14 -7.35
C PHE A 454 19.82 -15.09 -6.72
N ASN A 455 18.79 -14.84 -7.52
CA ASN A 455 17.42 -14.72 -7.04
C ASN A 455 16.50 -15.62 -7.85
N ALA A 456 15.80 -16.53 -7.17
CA ALA A 456 14.73 -17.33 -7.73
C ALA A 456 13.42 -17.06 -6.99
N VAL A 457 12.32 -17.09 -7.73
CA VAL A 457 10.96 -17.04 -7.17
C VAL A 457 10.27 -18.36 -7.51
N TRP A 458 9.78 -19.05 -6.50
CA TRP A 458 9.06 -20.30 -6.62
C TRP A 458 7.58 -20.08 -6.35
N ASP A 459 6.72 -20.59 -7.22
CA ASP A 459 5.28 -20.66 -6.97
C ASP A 459 4.96 -22.01 -6.32
N ALA A 460 4.77 -22.00 -5.00
CA ALA A 460 4.54 -23.22 -4.22
C ALA A 460 3.18 -23.87 -4.54
N THR A 461 2.23 -23.11 -5.09
CA THR A 461 0.93 -23.64 -5.52
C THR A 461 1.02 -24.38 -6.85
N ARG A 462 1.97 -24.00 -7.70
CA ARG A 462 2.18 -24.60 -9.04
C ARG A 462 3.33 -25.60 -9.07
N GLY A 463 4.23 -25.55 -8.09
CA GLY A 463 5.44 -26.38 -8.06
C GLY A 463 6.38 -26.04 -9.22
N GLU A 464 6.48 -24.76 -9.59
CA GLU A 464 7.35 -24.27 -10.68
C GLU A 464 8.05 -22.95 -10.33
N SER A 465 9.21 -22.71 -10.97
CA SER A 465 9.94 -21.46 -10.86
C SER A 465 9.31 -20.38 -11.75
N LEU A 466 9.03 -19.21 -11.18
CA LEU A 466 8.56 -18.05 -11.93
C LEU A 466 9.75 -17.32 -12.58
N PRO A 467 9.58 -16.79 -13.80
CA PRO A 467 10.56 -15.91 -14.41
C PRO A 467 10.65 -14.58 -13.64
N GLY A 468 11.85 -14.03 -13.47
CA GLY A 468 12.00 -12.72 -12.82
C GLY A 468 11.42 -11.55 -13.62
N ALA A 469 11.15 -10.46 -12.90
CA ALA A 469 10.46 -9.26 -13.39
C ALA A 469 11.10 -8.61 -14.64
N ARG A 470 12.41 -8.81 -14.87
CA ARG A 470 13.12 -8.23 -16.02
C ARG A 470 13.08 -9.08 -17.30
N ARG A 471 12.49 -10.29 -17.30
CA ARG A 471 12.37 -11.14 -18.51
C ARG A 471 11.24 -10.70 -19.46
N GLY A 472 10.94 -9.40 -19.53
CA GLY A 472 9.86 -8.85 -20.36
C GLY A 472 8.45 -9.22 -19.88
N HIS A 473 8.31 -9.76 -18.66
CA HIS A 473 7.02 -10.11 -18.09
C HIS A 473 6.32 -8.84 -17.56
N SER A 474 5.15 -8.51 -18.12
CA SER A 474 4.35 -7.40 -17.60
C SER A 474 3.74 -7.80 -16.27
N MET A 475 4.17 -7.12 -15.20
CA MET A 475 3.61 -7.26 -13.85
C MET A 475 2.09 -7.14 -13.84
N SER A 476 1.55 -6.19 -14.59
CA SER A 476 0.10 -6.00 -14.73
C SER A 476 -0.58 -7.19 -15.42
N ALA A 477 0.09 -7.81 -16.40
CA ALA A 477 -0.42 -8.99 -17.08
C ALA A 477 -0.41 -10.22 -16.16
N GLU A 478 0.62 -10.38 -15.32
CA GLU A 478 0.67 -11.43 -14.29
C GLU A 478 -0.44 -11.25 -13.25
N ARG A 479 -0.65 -10.02 -12.77
CA ARG A 479 -1.74 -9.70 -11.83
C ARG A 479 -3.11 -10.06 -12.41
N LEU A 480 -3.35 -9.76 -13.68
CA LEU A 480 -4.60 -10.09 -14.36
C LEU A 480 -4.72 -11.58 -14.70
N SER A 481 -3.62 -12.26 -15.05
CA SER A 481 -3.65 -13.69 -15.32
C SER A 481 -3.96 -14.49 -14.05
N ARG A 482 -3.49 -14.04 -12.88
CA ARG A 482 -3.89 -14.60 -11.57
C ARG A 482 -5.39 -14.48 -11.34
N VAL A 483 -5.97 -13.31 -11.61
CA VAL A 483 -7.42 -13.11 -11.52
C VAL A 483 -8.11 -14.09 -12.45
N TRP A 484 -7.77 -14.12 -13.75
CA TRP A 484 -8.41 -15.00 -14.73
C TRP A 484 -8.35 -16.49 -14.35
N ARG A 485 -7.28 -16.92 -13.68
CA ARG A 485 -7.08 -18.29 -13.21
C ARG A 485 -7.70 -18.58 -11.84
N GLY A 486 -8.41 -17.63 -11.22
CA GLY A 486 -8.98 -17.82 -9.88
C GLY A 486 -7.92 -18.04 -8.78
N GLN A 487 -6.71 -17.52 -8.95
CA GLN A 487 -5.61 -17.72 -7.99
C GLN A 487 -5.61 -16.63 -6.91
N ARG A 488 -6.57 -16.73 -5.97
CA ARG A 488 -6.72 -15.80 -4.84
C ARG A 488 -5.44 -15.68 -4.02
N TYR A 489 -4.95 -16.82 -3.54
CA TYR A 489 -3.65 -16.92 -2.87
C TYR A 489 -2.61 -17.50 -3.84
N ALA A 490 -1.36 -17.05 -3.72
CA ALA A 490 -0.24 -17.55 -4.50
C ALA A 490 0.97 -17.67 -3.59
N ASP A 491 1.01 -18.76 -2.82
CA ASP A 491 2.11 -19.05 -1.91
C ASP A 491 3.42 -19.04 -2.69
N ARG A 492 4.37 -18.22 -2.24
CA ARG A 492 5.63 -18.01 -2.94
C ARG A 492 6.80 -18.05 -1.98
N ASP A 493 7.86 -18.71 -2.45
CA ASP A 493 9.16 -18.67 -1.80
C ASP A 493 10.12 -17.86 -2.69
N ARG A 494 10.76 -16.86 -2.11
CA ARG A 494 11.94 -16.22 -2.72
C ARG A 494 13.19 -16.85 -2.13
N ILE A 495 14.03 -17.36 -3.01
CA ILE A 495 15.30 -17.98 -2.66
C ILE A 495 16.41 -17.08 -3.16
N VAL A 496 17.24 -16.60 -2.25
CA VAL A 496 18.35 -15.69 -2.54
C VAL A 496 19.66 -16.31 -2.11
N PHE A 497 20.66 -16.28 -2.98
CA PHE A 497 22.05 -16.51 -2.61
C PHE A 497 22.87 -15.27 -2.92
N VAL A 498 23.71 -14.83 -1.98
CA VAL A 498 24.62 -13.70 -2.16
C VAL A 498 26.04 -14.21 -1.99
N LEU A 499 26.81 -14.17 -3.08
CA LEU A 499 28.23 -14.48 -3.08
C LEU A 499 29.03 -13.18 -2.96
N GLN A 500 29.71 -13.00 -1.83
CA GLN A 500 30.61 -11.87 -1.58
C GLN A 500 32.02 -12.15 -2.11
N ALA A 501 32.14 -12.25 -3.43
CA ALA A 501 33.43 -12.45 -4.09
C ALA A 501 33.41 -11.91 -5.51
N ASP A 502 34.55 -11.37 -5.95
CA ASP A 502 34.74 -11.07 -7.37
C ASP A 502 35.12 -12.36 -8.11
N ARG A 503 34.12 -13.02 -8.68
CA ARG A 503 34.29 -14.23 -9.50
C ARG A 503 33.82 -13.98 -10.92
N THR A 504 34.40 -14.73 -11.86
CA THR A 504 33.88 -14.86 -13.22
C THR A 504 32.48 -15.48 -13.19
N ALA A 505 31.66 -15.20 -14.21
CA ALA A 505 30.29 -15.75 -14.30
C ALA A 505 30.25 -17.29 -14.17
N ALA A 506 31.14 -18.01 -14.86
CA ALA A 506 31.21 -19.48 -14.80
C ALA A 506 31.52 -19.98 -13.37
N ALA A 507 32.55 -19.45 -12.72
CA ALA A 507 32.89 -19.83 -11.35
C ALA A 507 31.80 -19.46 -10.33
N ALA A 508 31.02 -18.41 -10.58
CA ALA A 508 29.88 -18.04 -9.75
C ALA A 508 28.70 -19.00 -9.95
N GLU A 509 28.45 -19.44 -11.19
CA GLU A 509 27.46 -20.47 -11.52
C GLU A 509 27.81 -21.83 -10.88
N ASP A 510 29.05 -22.28 -10.98
CA ASP A 510 29.50 -23.52 -10.34
C ASP A 510 29.35 -23.47 -8.81
N TRP A 511 29.64 -22.31 -8.22
CA TRP A 511 29.41 -22.07 -6.80
C TRP A 511 27.93 -22.15 -6.44
N LEU A 512 27.03 -21.56 -7.24
CA LEU A 512 25.59 -21.64 -7.01
C LEU A 512 25.12 -23.10 -7.09
N ARG A 513 25.50 -23.83 -8.15
CA ARG A 513 25.05 -25.22 -8.38
C ARG A 513 25.44 -26.12 -7.22
N SER A 514 26.69 -26.03 -6.77
CA SER A 514 27.20 -26.81 -5.64
C SER A 514 26.55 -26.41 -4.30
N THR A 515 26.46 -25.11 -4.03
CA THR A 515 25.91 -24.58 -2.77
C THR A 515 24.41 -24.83 -2.65
N ALA A 516 23.63 -24.57 -3.70
CA ALA A 516 22.19 -24.80 -3.70
C ALA A 516 21.86 -26.29 -3.51
N ALA A 517 22.57 -27.19 -4.18
CA ALA A 517 22.37 -28.63 -4.00
C ALA A 517 22.70 -29.11 -2.57
N ALA A 518 23.72 -28.51 -1.94
CA ALA A 518 24.12 -28.82 -0.58
C ALA A 518 23.15 -28.26 0.48
N LEU A 519 22.56 -27.08 0.24
CA LEU A 519 21.76 -26.39 1.26
C LEU A 519 20.25 -26.59 1.11
N LEU A 520 19.73 -26.76 -0.11
CA LEU A 520 18.29 -26.80 -0.34
C LEU A 520 17.70 -28.21 -0.33
N THR A 521 16.47 -28.31 0.14
CA THR A 521 15.58 -29.45 0.02
C THR A 521 14.14 -28.98 -0.22
N VAL A 522 13.29 -29.87 -0.73
CA VAL A 522 11.84 -29.63 -0.81
C VAL A 522 11.17 -30.29 0.39
N ARG A 523 10.26 -29.57 1.05
CA ARG A 523 9.34 -30.11 2.05
C ARG A 523 7.92 -30.05 1.47
N GLU A 524 7.23 -31.18 1.48
CA GLU A 524 5.79 -31.20 1.23
C GLU A 524 5.08 -30.75 2.50
N THR A 525 4.33 -29.66 2.40
CA THR A 525 3.43 -29.25 3.48
C THR A 525 2.04 -29.84 3.19
N ASN A 526 1.60 -30.77 4.05
CA ASN A 526 0.22 -31.24 4.03
C ASN A 526 -0.72 -30.06 4.25
N PRO A 527 -1.86 -29.97 3.53
CA PRO A 527 -2.83 -28.92 3.78
C PRO A 527 -3.31 -29.04 5.23
N GLY A 528 -3.00 -28.03 6.05
CA GLY A 528 -3.63 -27.88 7.36
C GLY A 528 -5.15 -27.80 7.20
N PRO A 529 -5.94 -28.16 8.23
CA PRO A 529 -7.39 -28.11 8.13
C PRO A 529 -7.82 -26.69 7.79
N SER A 530 -8.56 -26.53 6.70
CA SER A 530 -9.20 -25.28 6.29
C SER A 530 -10.05 -24.76 7.45
N THR A 531 -9.71 -23.59 8.00
CA THR A 531 -10.53 -22.86 8.99
C THR A 531 -11.47 -21.89 8.30
#